data_AF-A0A151CD91-F1
#
_entry.id   AF-A0A151CD91-F1
#
_cell.length_a   1.000
_cell.length_b   1.000
_cell.length_c   1.000
_cell.angle_alpha   90.00
_cell.angle_beta   90.00
_cell.angle_gamma   90.00
#
_symmetry.space_group_name_H-M   'P 1'
#
loop_
_entity.id
_entity.type
_entity.pdbx_description
1 polymer ?
#
loop_
_entity_poly.entity_id
_entity_poly.type
_entity_poly.pdbx_seq_one_letter_code
_entity_poly.pdbx_strand_id
1 'polypeptide(L)'
;MAEARKSMIKIKPKKYKTGDIVKVDFIVIHPMDTGLIKDKKTGKIKPAHYIDNITFSFDGKPFTTMKVWETVSTNPYFSVNFKVPGKGKITVDYTDNTGEKNTKSKKLKPKD
;
A
#
# COMPACT_ATOMS: atom_id res chain seq x y z
N MET A 1 -16.96 -12.33 -8.31
CA MET A 1 -15.66 -12.14 -7.65
C MET A 1 -15.59 -10.69 -7.25
N ALA A 2 -15.32 -10.35 -5.99
CA ALA A 2 -15.20 -8.95 -5.57
C ALA A 2 -14.08 -8.29 -6.39
N GLU A 3 -14.32 -7.10 -6.93
CA GLU A 3 -13.28 -6.34 -7.61
C GLU A 3 -12.16 -6.01 -6.63
N ALA A 4 -10.91 -6.23 -7.04
CA ALA A 4 -9.75 -5.86 -6.24
C ALA A 4 -9.79 -4.36 -5.93
N ARG A 5 -9.47 -3.98 -4.69
CA ARG A 5 -9.50 -2.57 -4.27
C ARG A 5 -8.60 -1.71 -5.14
N LYS A 6 -9.12 -0.53 -5.48
CA LYS A 6 -8.37 0.47 -6.25
C LYS A 6 -7.14 0.90 -5.47
N SER A 7 -5.97 0.62 -6.03
CA SER A 7 -4.66 0.93 -5.45
C SER A 7 -3.64 1.29 -6.52
N MET A 8 -2.59 2.01 -6.12
CA MET A 8 -1.57 2.58 -7.00
C MET A 8 -0.18 2.51 -6.37
N ILE A 9 0.82 2.18 -7.19
CA ILE A 9 2.24 2.30 -6.86
C ILE A 9 2.84 3.40 -7.74
N LYS A 10 3.53 4.38 -7.12
CA LYS A 10 4.31 5.40 -7.81
C LYS A 10 5.78 5.26 -7.40
N ILE A 11 6.69 5.41 -8.35
CA ILE A 11 8.14 5.38 -8.11
C ILE A 11 8.67 6.78 -8.41
N LYS A 12 9.37 7.38 -7.45
CA LYS A 12 9.92 8.74 -7.54
C LYS A 12 11.42 8.74 -7.22
N PRO A 13 12.26 9.47 -7.98
CA PRO A 13 11.93 10.19 -9.22
C PRO A 13 11.49 9.25 -10.35
N LYS A 14 10.87 9.79 -11.41
CA LYS A 14 10.42 8.97 -12.56
C LYS A 14 11.58 8.41 -13.40
N LYS A 15 12.77 9.03 -13.29
CA LYS A 15 14.01 8.66 -13.96
C LYS A 15 15.02 8.32 -12.87
N TYR A 16 15.58 7.13 -12.91
CA TYR A 16 16.53 6.58 -11.93
C TYR A 16 17.40 5.53 -12.63
N LYS A 17 18.56 5.23 -12.06
CA LYS A 17 19.51 4.21 -12.51
C LYS A 17 19.64 3.09 -11.47
N THR A 18 20.33 2.02 -11.84
CA THR A 18 20.77 1.01 -10.87
C THR A 18 21.69 1.65 -9.83
N GLY A 19 21.48 1.34 -8.56
CA GLY A 19 22.21 1.91 -7.43
C GLY A 19 21.56 3.13 -6.79
N ASP A 20 20.67 3.84 -7.50
CA ASP A 20 19.96 5.00 -6.97
C ASP A 20 18.97 4.61 -5.86
N ILE A 21 18.72 5.54 -4.93
CA ILE A 21 17.63 5.42 -3.96
C ILE A 21 16.38 6.10 -4.56
N VAL A 22 15.29 5.33 -4.66
CA VAL A 22 13.98 5.82 -5.08
C VAL A 22 12.97 5.70 -3.95
N LYS A 23 11.94 6.55 -3.97
CA LYS A 23 10.73 6.39 -3.17
C LYS A 23 9.76 5.49 -3.90
N VAL A 24 9.29 4.45 -3.23
CA VAL A 24 8.16 3.63 -3.64
C VAL A 24 6.96 4.07 -2.82
N ASP A 25 6.08 4.83 -3.47
CA ASP A 25 4.84 5.30 -2.87
C ASP A 25 3.70 4.32 -3.16
N PHE A 26 2.92 3.98 -2.15
CA PHE A 26 1.74 3.15 -2.24
C PHE A 26 0.52 3.91 -1.74
N ILE A 27 -0.56 3.90 -2.53
CA ILE A 27 -1.86 4.50 -2.20
C ILE A 27 -2.93 3.44 -2.40
N VAL A 28 -3.83 3.28 -1.43
CA VAL A 28 -5.00 2.41 -1.53
C VAL A 28 -6.26 3.20 -1.19
N ILE A 29 -7.33 2.98 -1.94
CA ILE A 29 -8.65 3.54 -1.63
C ILE A 29 -9.29 2.67 -0.54
N HIS A 30 -9.34 3.20 0.68
CA HIS A 30 -9.80 2.48 1.86
C HIS A 30 -10.43 3.44 2.87
N PRO A 31 -11.59 3.11 3.49
CA PRO A 31 -12.29 4.00 4.43
C PRO A 31 -11.45 4.32 5.67
N MET A 32 -10.75 3.32 6.23
CA MET A 32 -10.01 3.44 7.50
C MET A 32 -10.94 3.89 8.64
N ASP A 33 -12.07 3.20 8.80
CA ASP A 33 -13.01 3.48 9.88
C ASP A 33 -12.40 3.04 11.22
N THR A 34 -12.39 3.94 12.20
CA THR A 34 -11.71 3.74 13.49
C THR A 34 -12.48 2.90 14.50
N GLY A 35 -13.76 2.60 14.24
CA GLY A 35 -14.64 2.02 15.27
C GLY A 35 -15.24 3.05 16.24
N LEU A 36 -14.81 4.32 16.18
CA LEU A 36 -15.18 5.35 17.17
C LEU A 36 -16.22 6.34 16.66
N ILE A 37 -16.48 6.36 15.35
CA ILE A 37 -17.33 7.35 14.70
C ILE A 37 -18.71 6.73 14.39
N LYS A 38 -19.77 7.54 14.59
CA LYS A 38 -21.13 7.18 14.19
C LYS A 38 -21.39 7.52 12.72
N ASP A 39 -22.12 6.66 12.04
CA ASP A 39 -22.64 6.94 10.71
C ASP A 39 -23.70 8.06 10.79
N LYS A 40 -23.53 9.09 9.97
CA LYS A 40 -24.37 10.30 10.03
C LYS A 40 -25.82 10.05 9.62
N LYS A 41 -26.10 9.01 8.83
CA LYS A 41 -27.45 8.72 8.32
C LYS A 41 -28.22 7.80 9.27
N THR A 42 -27.54 6.81 9.83
CA THR A 42 -28.15 5.75 10.64
C THR A 42 -27.97 5.96 12.14
N GLY A 43 -27.06 6.82 12.57
CA GLY A 43 -26.72 7.06 13.98
C GLY A 43 -25.96 5.91 14.66
N LYS A 44 -25.71 4.80 13.96
CA LYS A 44 -25.02 3.62 14.48
C LYS A 44 -23.51 3.81 14.47
N ILE A 45 -22.80 3.15 15.39
CA ILE A 45 -21.33 3.09 15.39
C ILE A 45 -20.88 2.34 14.14
N LYS A 46 -19.92 2.90 13.41
CA LYS A 46 -19.26 2.19 12.32
C LYS A 46 -18.23 1.22 12.91
N PRO A 47 -18.26 -0.08 12.58
CA PRO A 47 -17.23 -1.02 13.00
C PRO A 47 -15.85 -0.60 12.51
N ALA A 48 -14.80 -0.99 13.24
CA ALA A 48 -13.43 -0.73 12.81
C ALA A 48 -13.13 -1.49 11.51
N HIS A 49 -12.70 -0.76 10.48
CA HIS A 49 -12.34 -1.32 9.19
C HIS A 49 -11.13 -0.58 8.64
N TYR A 50 -9.96 -1.22 8.72
CA TYR A 50 -8.68 -0.60 8.39
C TYR A 50 -7.70 -1.61 7.78
N ILE A 51 -6.77 -1.11 6.98
CA ILE A 51 -5.62 -1.88 6.50
C ILE A 51 -4.73 -2.20 7.69
N ASP A 52 -4.41 -3.48 7.90
CA ASP A 52 -3.66 -3.94 9.08
C ASP A 52 -2.22 -4.38 8.77
N ASN A 53 -1.95 -4.78 7.52
CA ASN A 53 -0.64 -5.23 7.10
C ASN A 53 -0.35 -4.86 5.64
N ILE A 54 0.89 -4.44 5.38
CA ILE A 54 1.39 -4.10 4.04
C ILE A 54 2.80 -4.66 3.90
N THR A 55 3.06 -5.42 2.84
CA THR A 55 4.39 -5.94 2.52
C THR A 55 4.81 -5.50 1.13
N PHE A 56 5.97 -4.84 1.05
CA PHE A 56 6.63 -4.45 -0.18
C PHE A 56 7.73 -5.46 -0.52
N SER A 57 7.72 -5.93 -1.76
CA SER A 57 8.64 -6.95 -2.27
C SER A 57 9.23 -6.54 -3.61
N PHE A 58 10.47 -6.94 -3.85
CA PHE A 58 11.14 -6.85 -5.16
C PHE A 58 11.40 -8.26 -5.67
N ASP A 59 10.82 -8.61 -6.82
CA ASP A 59 10.90 -9.94 -7.44
C ASP A 59 10.64 -11.09 -6.46
N GLY A 60 9.64 -10.90 -5.60
CA GLY A 60 9.21 -11.89 -4.60
C GLY A 60 9.96 -11.85 -3.28
N LYS A 61 11.06 -11.09 -3.15
CA LYS A 61 11.78 -10.91 -1.89
C LYS A 61 11.25 -9.69 -1.14
N PRO A 62 10.69 -9.85 0.08
CA PRO A 62 10.28 -8.72 0.90
C PRO A 62 11.46 -7.82 1.26
N PHE A 63 11.25 -6.51 1.20
CA PHE A 63 12.21 -5.52 1.68
C PHE A 63 11.62 -4.62 2.77
N THR A 64 10.30 -4.53 2.90
CA THR A 64 9.64 -3.83 4.01
C THR A 64 8.29 -4.44 4.29
N THR A 65 7.96 -4.59 5.58
CA THR A 65 6.61 -4.92 6.06
C THR A 65 6.20 -3.89 7.09
N MET A 66 4.96 -3.43 7.01
CA MET A 66 4.37 -2.43 7.89
C MET A 66 3.10 -3.01 8.50
N LYS A 67 3.03 -3.02 9.83
CA LYS A 67 1.78 -3.21 10.55
C LYS A 67 1.11 -1.85 10.72
N VAL A 68 -0.16 -1.79 10.40
CA VAL A 68 -0.96 -0.56 10.36
C VAL A 68 -2.14 -0.73 11.30
N TRP A 69 -2.59 0.38 11.90
CA TRP A 69 -3.69 0.42 12.85
C TRP A 69 -4.75 1.42 12.38
N GLU A 70 -5.88 1.40 13.06
CA GLU A 70 -7.10 2.13 12.71
C GLU A 70 -6.91 3.66 12.65
N THR A 71 -5.89 4.20 13.31
CA THR A 71 -5.65 5.65 13.41
C THR A 71 -5.00 6.26 12.16
N VAL A 72 -4.73 5.46 11.12
CA VAL A 72 -4.22 5.98 9.85
C VAL A 72 -5.36 6.55 9.01
N SER A 73 -5.15 7.73 8.42
CA SER A 73 -6.14 8.46 7.63
C SER A 73 -6.72 7.64 6.46
N THR A 74 -7.98 7.93 6.13
CA THR A 74 -8.67 7.46 4.92
C THR A 74 -7.81 7.61 3.66
N ASN A 75 -7.91 6.64 2.74
CA ASN A 75 -7.10 6.53 1.54
C ASN A 75 -5.59 6.60 1.82
N PRO A 76 -5.07 5.65 2.62
CA PRO A 76 -3.75 5.80 3.22
C PRO A 76 -2.64 5.82 2.16
N TYR A 77 -1.61 6.61 2.46
CA TYR A 77 -0.41 6.79 1.66
C TYR A 77 0.82 6.33 2.45
N PHE A 78 1.60 5.44 1.85
CA PHE A 78 2.86 4.94 2.41
C PHE A 78 4.00 5.22 1.44
N SER A 79 5.17 5.57 1.95
CA SER A 79 6.36 5.83 1.13
C SER A 79 7.56 5.19 1.78
N VAL A 80 8.26 4.35 1.02
CA VAL A 80 9.46 3.63 1.48
C VAL A 80 10.62 3.94 0.54
N ASN A 81 11.81 4.12 1.10
CA ASN A 81 13.03 4.27 0.31
C ASN A 81 13.51 2.88 -0.11
N PHE A 82 13.88 2.74 -1.39
CA PHE A 82 14.35 1.49 -1.97
C PHE A 82 15.56 1.77 -2.84
N LYS A 83 16.66 1.06 -2.60
CA LYS A 83 17.86 1.11 -3.45
C LYS A 83 17.64 0.19 -4.65
N VAL A 84 17.72 0.73 -5.87
CA VAL A 84 17.39 0.00 -7.11
C VAL A 84 18.49 -1.01 -7.44
N PRO A 85 18.23 -2.33 -7.38
CA PRO A 85 19.24 -3.34 -7.72
C PRO A 85 19.33 -3.60 -9.23
N GLY A 86 18.30 -3.22 -10.00
CA GLY A 86 18.21 -3.46 -11.43
C GLY A 86 16.76 -3.39 -11.93
N LYS A 87 16.53 -3.91 -13.14
CA LYS A 87 15.19 -4.10 -13.71
C LYS A 87 14.49 -5.22 -12.95
N GLY A 88 13.19 -5.07 -12.69
CA GLY A 88 12.40 -6.08 -11.96
C GLY A 88 10.97 -5.63 -11.69
N LYS A 89 10.33 -6.23 -10.69
CA LYS A 89 8.94 -5.94 -10.30
C LYS A 89 8.84 -5.64 -8.81
N ILE A 90 8.27 -4.48 -8.50
CA ILE A 90 7.80 -4.17 -7.15
C ILE A 90 6.38 -4.71 -7.01
N THR A 91 6.14 -5.43 -5.92
CA THR A 91 4.81 -5.91 -5.50
C THR A 91 4.50 -5.38 -4.12
N VAL A 92 3.27 -4.96 -3.91
CA VAL A 92 2.71 -4.58 -2.61
C VAL A 92 1.53 -5.48 -2.33
N ASP A 93 1.67 -6.32 -1.32
CA ASP A 93 0.62 -7.18 -0.78
C ASP A 93 0.07 -6.51 0.48
N TYR A 94 -1.27 -6.43 0.60
CA TYR A 94 -1.89 -5.76 1.73
C TYR A 94 -3.18 -6.44 2.15
N THR A 95 -3.45 -6.39 3.46
CA THR A 95 -4.65 -6.97 4.08
C THR A 95 -5.38 -5.94 4.92
N ASP A 96 -6.68 -6.15 5.09
CA ASP A 96 -7.47 -5.45 6.10
C ASP A 96 -7.85 -6.36 7.26
N ASN A 97 -8.28 -5.74 8.36
CA ASN A 97 -8.67 -6.43 9.59
C ASN A 97 -9.94 -7.31 9.44
N THR A 98 -10.61 -7.28 8.28
CA THR A 98 -11.74 -8.16 7.96
C THR A 98 -11.30 -9.41 7.17
N GLY A 99 -10.01 -9.51 6.86
CA GLY A 99 -9.41 -10.62 6.12
C GLY A 99 -9.36 -10.42 4.61
N GLU A 100 -9.76 -9.24 4.10
CA GLU A 100 -9.65 -8.94 2.67
C GLU A 100 -8.16 -8.86 2.29
N LYS A 101 -7.78 -9.54 1.20
CA LYS A 101 -6.40 -9.57 0.71
C LYS A 101 -6.33 -9.04 -0.70
N ASN A 102 -5.35 -8.17 -0.95
CA ASN A 102 -5.15 -7.57 -2.26
C ASN A 102 -3.66 -7.47 -2.58
N THR A 103 -3.37 -7.43 -3.89
CA THR A 103 -2.01 -7.31 -4.41
C THR A 103 -1.96 -6.24 -5.51
N LYS A 104 -0.90 -5.43 -5.51
CA LYS A 104 -0.60 -4.49 -6.60
C LYS A 104 0.84 -4.65 -7.04
N SER A 105 1.11 -4.62 -8.35
CA SER A 105 2.49 -4.65 -8.86
C SER A 105 2.79 -3.53 -9.84
N LYS A 106 4.07 -3.15 -9.90
CA LYS A 106 4.62 -2.18 -10.85
C LYS A 106 6.02 -2.61 -11.29
N LYS A 107 6.29 -2.54 -12.59
CA LYS A 107 7.63 -2.79 -13.14
C LYS A 107 8.60 -1.67 -12.72
N LEU A 108 9.77 -2.05 -12.23
CA LEU A 108 10.92 -1.19 -11.97
C LEU A 108 11.81 -1.20 -13.22
N LYS A 109 12.02 -0.04 -13.83
CA LYS A 109 12.74 0.12 -15.10
C LYS A 109 13.79 1.22 -14.96
N PRO A 110 14.94 0.94 -14.33
CA PRO A 110 16.05 1.88 -14.33
C PRO A 110 16.50 2.16 -15.77
N LYS A 111 16.98 3.38 -15.96
CA LYS A 111 17.76 3.73 -17.15
C LYS A 111 19.10 3.01 -17.09
N ASP A 112 19.60 2.67 -18.27
CA ASP A 112 20.98 2.23 -18.44
C ASP A 112 21.94 3.40 -18.12
#